data_AF-A0A7K7FML9-F1
#
_entry.id   AF-A0A7K7FML9-F1
#
_cell.length_a   1.000
_cell.length_b   1.000
_cell.length_c   1.000
_cell.angle_alpha   90.00
_cell.angle_beta   90.00
_cell.angle_gamma   90.00
#
_symmetry.space_group_name_H-M   'P 1'
#
loop_
_entity.id
_entity.type
_entity.pdbx_description
1 polymer ?
#
loop_
_entity_poly.entity_id
_entity_poly.type
_entity_poly.pdbx_seq_one_letter_code
_entity_poly.pdbx_strand_id
1 'polypeptide(L)'
;LTIIDLKDCFFTIPLDPADVPPFAFSVPSVNVSELCARYHLTVLPQGMENSPTIRQWFVARALGPAREQLPQALLCHCMDDILMATKSESEMQEPCRELF
;
A
#
# COMPACT_ATOMS: atom_id res chain seq x y z
N LEU A 1 -13.47 -9.44 15.06
CA LEU A 1 -13.11 -9.16 13.65
C LEU A 1 -12.78 -7.70 13.56
N THR A 2 -11.60 -7.38 13.06
CA THR A 2 -11.15 -6.01 12.81
C THR A 2 -10.78 -5.88 11.34
N ILE A 3 -11.11 -4.72 10.78
CA ILE A 3 -10.81 -4.37 9.40
C ILE A 3 -9.84 -3.19 9.47
N ILE A 4 -8.70 -3.33 8.81
CA ILE A 4 -7.65 -2.30 8.75
C ILE A 4 -7.57 -1.82 7.32
N ASP A 5 -7.87 -0.55 7.09
CA ASP A 5 -7.83 0.09 5.77
C ASP A 5 -6.39 0.49 5.42
N LEU A 6 -5.94 0.10 4.24
CA LEU A 6 -4.60 0.34 3.71
C LEU A 6 -4.57 1.36 2.57
N LYS A 7 -5.71 1.99 2.22
CA LYS A 7 -5.79 2.91 1.06
C LYS A 7 -4.67 3.95 1.04
N ASP A 8 -4.39 4.56 2.19
CA ASP A 8 -3.36 5.60 2.29
C ASP A 8 -1.94 5.03 2.37
N CYS A 9 -1.79 3.78 2.84
CA CYS A 9 -0.48 3.13 2.97
C CYS A 9 0.19 2.91 1.61
N PHE A 10 -0.59 2.72 0.53
CA PHE A 10 0.00 2.47 -0.79
C PHE A 10 0.70 3.70 -1.40
N PHE A 11 0.40 4.91 -0.94
CA PHE A 11 1.16 6.11 -1.32
C PHE A 11 2.54 6.18 -0.66
N THR A 12 2.91 5.21 0.17
CA THR A 12 4.23 5.15 0.81
C THR A 12 5.18 4.15 0.14
N ILE A 13 4.69 3.33 -0.81
CA ILE A 13 5.52 2.34 -1.49
C ILE A 13 6.41 3.07 -2.52
N PRO A 14 7.74 3.11 -2.33
CA PRO A 14 8.63 3.80 -3.25
C PRO A 14 8.69 3.06 -4.59
N LEU A 15 8.76 3.83 -5.66
CA LEU A 15 9.06 3.31 -6.99
C LEU A 15 10.59 3.21 -7.17
N ASP A 16 11.07 2.20 -7.90
CA ASP A 16 12.50 2.08 -8.20
C ASP A 16 12.96 3.29 -9.05
N PRO A 17 14.10 3.93 -8.74
CA PRO A 17 14.64 5.03 -9.54
C PRO A 17 14.83 4.70 -11.03
N ALA A 18 15.10 3.44 -11.38
CA ALA A 18 15.23 2.98 -12.76
C ALA A 18 13.90 2.98 -13.51
N ASP A 19 12.78 2.87 -12.79
CA ASP A 19 11.44 2.88 -13.34
C ASP A 19 10.87 4.31 -13.48
N VAL A 20 11.54 5.35 -12.96
CA VAL A 20 11.05 6.74 -13.00
C VAL A 20 10.81 7.28 -14.42
N PRO A 21 11.68 7.06 -15.42
CA PRO A 21 11.49 7.60 -16.77
C PRO A 21 10.18 7.18 -17.47
N PRO A 22 9.76 5.90 -17.47
CA PRO A 22 8.49 5.49 -18.07
C PRO A 22 7.24 6.01 -17.33
N PHE A 23 7.34 6.48 -16.08
CA PHE A 23 6.23 7.08 -15.33
C PHE A 23 6.25 8.61 -15.31
N ALA A 24 6.97 9.25 -16.24
CA ALA A 24 6.88 10.68 -16.43
C ALA A 24 5.59 11.07 -17.17
N PHE A 25 4.91 12.13 -16.71
CA PHE A 25 3.72 12.68 -17.34
C PHE A 25 3.81 14.20 -17.49
N SER A 26 3.00 14.75 -18.41
CA SER A 26 2.93 16.20 -18.65
C SER A 26 1.57 16.74 -18.26
N VAL A 27 1.55 17.88 -17.56
CA VAL A 27 0.32 18.58 -17.20
C VAL A 27 0.13 19.74 -18.20
N PRO A 28 -0.97 19.76 -18.97
CA PRO A 28 -1.23 20.84 -19.91
C PRO A 28 -1.58 22.14 -19.18
N SER A 29 -1.13 23.27 -19.74
CA SER A 29 -1.56 24.59 -19.29
C SER A 29 -2.94 24.96 -19.85
N VAL A 30 -3.63 25.88 -19.18
CA VAL A 30 -4.92 26.39 -19.65
C VAL A 30 -4.73 27.08 -21.00
N ASN A 31 -5.45 26.66 -22.03
CA ASN A 31 -5.36 27.21 -23.39
C ASN A 31 -3.94 27.23 -23.97
N VAL A 32 -3.04 26.33 -23.54
CA VAL A 32 -1.64 26.29 -24.01
C VAL A 32 -0.90 27.62 -23.74
N SER A 33 -1.27 28.33 -22.67
CA SER A 33 -0.66 29.62 -22.31
C SER A 33 0.83 29.51 -21.97
N GLU A 34 1.27 28.33 -21.53
CA GLU A 34 2.66 28.02 -21.16
C GLU A 34 3.05 26.60 -21.61
N LEU A 35 4.36 26.32 -21.67
CA LEU A 35 4.86 24.97 -21.94
C LEU A 35 4.38 23.99 -20.86
N CYS A 36 3.99 22.79 -21.27
CA CYS A 36 3.52 21.76 -20.34
C CYS A 36 4.60 21.42 -19.31
N ALA A 37 4.23 21.49 -18.03
CA ALA A 37 5.10 21.06 -16.95
C ALA A 37 5.23 19.52 -16.96
N ARG A 38 6.44 19.00 -16.74
CA ARG A 38 6.71 17.56 -16.67
C ARG A 38 6.98 17.13 -15.23
N TYR A 39 6.33 16.06 -14.83
CA TYR A 39 6.45 15.44 -13.51
C TYR A 39 6.76 13.95 -13.66
N HIS A 40 7.24 13.33 -12.60
CA HIS A 40 7.37 11.88 -12.50
C HIS A 40 6.79 11.41 -11.18
N LEU A 41 6.34 10.16 -11.16
CA LEU A 41 5.89 9.52 -9.93
C LEU A 41 7.11 9.07 -9.12
N THR A 42 7.05 9.25 -7.80
CA THR A 42 8.06 8.80 -6.83
C THR A 42 7.61 7.57 -6.06
N VAL A 43 6.31 7.27 -6.13
CA VAL A 43 5.64 6.20 -5.41
C VAL A 43 4.78 5.39 -6.38
N LEU A 44 4.38 4.20 -5.94
CA LEU A 44 3.61 3.27 -6.75
C LEU A 44 2.34 3.94 -7.34
N PRO A 45 2.16 3.94 -8.67
CA PRO A 45 0.99 4.56 -9.28
C PRO A 45 -0.28 3.75 -9.02
N GLN A 46 -1.36 4.45 -8.71
CA GLN A 46 -2.69 3.84 -8.62
C GLN A 46 -3.21 3.52 -10.03
N GLY A 47 -3.82 2.35 -10.19
CA GLY A 47 -4.42 1.93 -11.47
C GLY A 47 -3.44 1.31 -12.49
N MET A 48 -2.17 1.13 -12.14
CA MET A 48 -1.27 0.29 -12.95
C MET A 48 -1.65 -1.18 -12.85
N GLU A 49 -1.56 -1.91 -13.97
CA GLU A 49 -1.87 -3.34 -14.05
C GLU A 49 -1.09 -4.18 -13.03
N ASN A 50 0.18 -3.86 -12.80
CA ASN A 50 1.04 -4.58 -11.86
C ASN A 50 0.94 -4.08 -10.40
N SER A 51 0.22 -2.96 -10.16
CA SER A 51 0.07 -2.37 -8.83
C SER A 51 -0.54 -3.35 -7.82
N PRO A 52 -1.61 -4.12 -8.13
CA PRO A 52 -2.16 -5.10 -7.19
C PRO A 52 -1.13 -6.14 -6.72
N THR A 53 -0.31 -6.65 -7.63
CA THR A 53 0.73 -7.64 -7.31
C THR A 53 1.81 -7.06 -6.40
N ILE A 54 2.28 -5.85 -6.70
CA ILE A 54 3.30 -5.16 -5.89
C ILE A 54 2.74 -4.86 -4.49
N ARG A 55 1.50 -4.37 -4.41
CA ARG A 55 0.80 -4.10 -3.15
C ARG A 55 0.66 -5.37 -2.32
N GLN A 56 0.22 -6.47 -2.93
CA GLN A 56 0.07 -7.74 -2.23
C GLN A 56 1.40 -8.28 -1.71
N TRP A 57 2.46 -8.19 -2.50
CA TRP A 57 3.80 -8.60 -2.05
C TRP A 57 4.29 -7.72 -0.88
N PHE A 58 4.11 -6.40 -0.98
CA PHE A 58 4.52 -5.47 0.06
C PHE A 58 3.79 -5.72 1.38
N VAL A 59 2.46 -5.86 1.33
CA VAL A 59 1.63 -6.15 2.51
C VAL A 59 1.96 -7.52 3.09
N ALA A 60 2.16 -8.55 2.24
CA ALA A 60 2.55 -9.87 2.71
C ALA A 60 3.89 -9.85 3.46
N ARG A 61 4.86 -9.05 2.99
CA ARG A 61 6.14 -8.84 3.65
C ARG A 61 5.99 -8.07 4.97
N ALA A 62 5.19 -7.00 4.98
CA ALA A 62 4.94 -6.20 6.17
C ALA A 62 4.21 -7.00 7.28
N LEU A 63 3.32 -7.91 6.90
CA LEU A 63 2.59 -8.78 7.84
C LEU A 63 3.41 -9.98 8.34
N GLY A 64 4.61 -10.22 7.81
CA GLY A 64 5.47 -11.35 8.20
C GLY A 64 5.70 -11.44 9.71
N PRO A 65 6.21 -10.39 10.38
CA PRO A 65 6.42 -10.38 11.82
C PRO A 65 5.15 -10.65 12.63
N ALA A 66 4.02 -10.08 12.23
CA ALA A 66 2.75 -10.29 12.93
C ALA A 66 2.22 -11.72 12.83
N ARG A 67 2.46 -12.40 11.70
CA ARG A 67 2.11 -13.82 11.56
C ARG A 67 2.92 -14.70 12.50
N GLU A 68 4.16 -14.32 12.80
CA GLU A 68 5.01 -15.02 13.77
C GLU A 68 4.59 -14.74 15.22
N GLN A 69 4.23 -13.49 15.52
CA GLN A 69 3.76 -13.10 16.86
C GLN A 69 2.35 -13.62 17.18
N LEU A 70 1.48 -13.78 16.17
CA LEU A 70 0.09 -14.21 16.31
C LEU A 70 -0.25 -15.44 15.46
N PRO A 71 0.30 -16.63 15.77
CA PRO A 71 0.05 -17.84 14.98
C PRO A 71 -1.42 -18.30 14.99
N GLN A 72 -2.20 -17.85 15.98
CA GLN A 72 -3.63 -18.20 16.14
C GLN A 72 -4.57 -17.19 15.47
N ALA A 73 -4.06 -16.04 15.03
CA ALA A 73 -4.88 -15.02 14.39
C ALA A 73 -5.05 -15.34 12.89
N LEU A 74 -6.28 -15.18 12.40
CA LEU A 74 -6.55 -15.22 10.97
C LEU A 74 -6.28 -13.85 10.37
N LEU A 75 -5.31 -13.76 9.46
CA LEU A 75 -4.97 -12.55 8.71
C LEU A 75 -5.23 -12.76 7.22
N CYS A 76 -6.20 -12.04 6.68
CA CYS A 76 -6.52 -12.04 5.25
C CYS A 76 -6.28 -10.65 4.66
N HIS A 77 -5.54 -10.59 3.56
CA HIS A 77 -5.36 -9.36 2.79
C HIS A 77 -6.30 -9.38 1.60
N CYS A 78 -7.18 -8.38 1.52
CA CYS A 78 -8.16 -8.23 0.46
C CYS A 78 -8.05 -6.82 -0.13
N MET A 79 -7.32 -6.70 -1.25
CA MET A 79 -7.14 -5.46 -1.99
C MET A 79 -6.58 -4.30 -1.15
N ASP A 80 -7.46 -3.52 -0.53
CA ASP A 80 -7.12 -2.36 0.28
C ASP A 80 -7.43 -2.57 1.78
N ASP A 81 -7.87 -3.77 2.17
CA ASP A 81 -8.22 -4.10 3.54
C ASP A 81 -7.40 -5.29 4.07
N ILE A 82 -7.04 -5.23 5.35
CA ILE A 82 -6.64 -6.42 6.11
C ILE A 82 -7.77 -6.79 7.07
N LEU A 83 -8.26 -8.02 6.92
CA LEU A 83 -9.19 -8.62 7.87
C LEU A 83 -8.39 -9.43 8.89
N MET A 84 -8.50 -9.04 10.15
CA MET A 84 -7.90 -9.72 11.30
C MET A 84 -8.98 -10.32 12.20
N ALA A 85 -8.88 -11.61 12.49
CA ALA A 85 -9.73 -12.28 13.45
C ALA A 85 -8.91 -13.03 14.51
N THR A 86 -9.16 -12.72 15.78
CA THR A 86 -8.58 -13.36 16.96
C THR A 86 -9.67 -14.05 17.77
N LYS A 87 -9.28 -14.89 18.75
CA LYS A 87 -10.23 -15.60 19.61
C LYS A 87 -10.91 -14.68 20.63
N SER A 88 -10.20 -13.65 21.09
CA SER A 88 -10.68 -12.68 22.06
C SER A 88 -10.22 -11.25 21.72
N GLU A 89 -10.94 -10.24 22.21
CA GLU A 89 -10.60 -8.83 21.99
C GLU A 89 -9.28 -8.43 22.71
N SER A 90 -8.99 -9.05 23.85
CA SER A 90 -7.74 -8.85 24.58
C SER A 90 -6.51 -9.30 23.80
N GLU A 91 -6.62 -10.36 22.99
CA GLU A 91 -5.54 -10.81 22.09
C GLU A 91 -5.30 -9.86 20.91
N MET A 92 -6.21 -8.91 20.68
CA MET A 92 -6.19 -8.02 19.53
C MET A 92 -5.58 -6.63 19.84
N GLN A 93 -5.61 -6.19 21.09
CA GLN A 93 -5.15 -4.85 21.47
C GLN A 93 -3.62 -4.70 21.48
N GLU A 94 -2.90 -5.74 21.87
CA GLU A 94 -1.42 -5.73 21.90
C GLU A 94 -0.81 -5.62 20.49
N PRO A 95 -1.22 -6.40 19.48
CA PRO A 95 -0.50 -6.45 18.20
C PRO A 95 -0.88 -5.32 17.24
N CYS A 96 -2.13 -4.83 17.30
CA CYS A 96 -2.56 -3.71 16.46
C CYS A 96 -1.79 -2.42 16.75
N ARG A 97 -1.16 -2.30 17.93
CA ARG A 97 -0.30 -1.15 18.29
C ARG A 97 1.14 -1.27 17.78
N GLU A 98 1.63 -2.48 17.52
CA GLU A 98 2.99 -2.71 17.02
C GLU A 98 3.05 -2.88 15.50
N LEU A 99 1.91 -3.20 14.88
CA LEU A 99 1.79 -3.44 13.44
C LEU A 99 1.70 -2.18 12.57
N PHE A 100 1.27 -1.04 13.13
CA PHE A 100 1.02 0.22 12.42
C PHE A 100 1.47 1.43 13.24
#